data_AF-A0A7W7QYN7-F1
#
_entry.id   AF-A0A7W7QYN7-F1
#
_cell.length_a   1.000
_cell.length_b   1.000
_cell.length_c   1.000
_cell.angle_alpha   90.00
_cell.angle_beta   90.00
_cell.angle_gamma   90.00
#
_symmetry.space_group_name_H-M   'P 1'
#
loop_
_entity.id
_entity.type
_entity.pdbx_description
1 polymer ?
#
loop_
_entity_poly.entity_id
_entity_poly.type
_entity_poly.pdbx_seq_one_letter_code
_entity_poly.pdbx_strand_id
1 'polypeptide(L)' 'MTTETWPEGVIARYMTMVGLALADPNITVDLINDGGEAICRGCGKDWPNPNYPFTVRQWAESHAETCRALPDPNGAQR' A
#
# COMPACT_ATOMS: atom_id res chain seq x y z
N MET A 1 -6.41 -22.81 6.47
CA MET A 1 -6.26 -21.64 5.58
C MET A 1 -6.90 -20.47 6.30
N THR A 2 -6.11 -19.55 6.82
CA THR A 2 -6.64 -18.29 7.40
C THR A 2 -7.04 -17.40 6.23
N THR A 3 -8.33 -17.15 6.07
CA THR A 3 -8.83 -16.10 5.20
C THR A 3 -8.44 -14.76 5.81
N GLU A 4 -7.36 -14.16 5.31
CA GLU A 4 -7.01 -12.79 5.66
C GLU A 4 -8.16 -11.90 5.20
N THR A 5 -8.88 -11.31 6.16
CA THR A 5 -10.02 -10.45 5.85
C THR A 5 -9.46 -9.10 5.45
N TRP A 6 -9.57 -8.76 4.17
CA TRP A 6 -9.11 -7.48 3.66
C TRP A 6 -9.89 -6.35 4.31
N PRO A 7 -9.24 -5.21 4.61
CA PRO A 7 -9.96 -4.06 5.12
C PRO A 7 -11.01 -3.55 4.13
N GLU A 8 -12.04 -2.94 4.69
CA GLU A 8 -13.20 -2.49 3.93
C GLU A 8 -12.78 -1.56 2.79
N GLY A 9 -13.33 -1.79 1.59
CA GLY A 9 -13.07 -0.96 0.41
C GLY A 9 -11.75 -1.24 -0.33
N VAL A 10 -10.87 -2.10 0.20
CA VAL A 10 -9.63 -2.47 -0.50
C VAL A 10 -9.95 -3.38 -1.69
N ILE A 11 -9.59 -2.94 -2.90
CA ILE A 11 -9.84 -3.66 -4.17
C ILE A 11 -8.57 -4.28 -4.77
N ALA A 12 -7.39 -3.83 -4.35
CA ALA A 12 -6.11 -4.45 -4.67
C ALA A 12 -5.09 -4.20 -3.55
N ARG A 13 -4.16 -5.14 -3.35
CA ARG A 13 -3.01 -5.00 -2.46
C ARG A 13 -1.77 -5.40 -3.23
N TYR A 14 -0.81 -4.48 -3.29
CA TYR A 14 0.45 -4.66 -3.99
C TYR A 14 1.55 -4.91 -2.96
N MET A 15 2.21 -6.07 -3.05
CA MET A 15 3.30 -6.45 -2.14
C MET A 15 4.49 -5.50 -2.31
N THR A 16 4.99 -4.95 -1.21
CA THR A 16 6.19 -4.10 -1.26
C THR A 16 7.47 -4.94 -1.31
N MET A 17 8.58 -4.35 -1.76
CA MET A 17 9.89 -5.02 -1.71
C MET A 17 10.29 -5.47 -0.30
N VAL A 18 9.98 -4.67 0.73
CA VAL A 18 10.27 -5.05 2.12
C VAL A 18 9.28 -6.09 2.67
N GLY A 19 8.00 -6.02 2.29
CA GLY A 19 7.02 -7.07 2.61
C GLY A 19 7.43 -8.41 2.02
N LEU A 20 7.93 -8.41 0.79
CA LEU A 20 8.49 -9.60 0.16
C LEU A 20 9.75 -10.09 0.90
N ALA A 21 10.67 -9.20 1.24
CA ALA A 21 11.93 -9.56 1.90
C ALA A 21 11.73 -10.13 3.32
N LEU A 22 10.72 -9.65 4.04
CA LEU A 22 10.38 -10.10 5.39
C LEU A 22 9.34 -11.22 5.42
N ALA A 23 8.78 -11.59 4.27
CA ALA A 23 7.58 -12.43 4.18
C ALA A 23 6.42 -11.91 5.05
N ASP A 24 6.26 -10.59 5.15
CA ASP A 24 5.19 -9.95 5.92
C ASP A 24 4.05 -9.49 4.99
N PRO A 25 2.88 -10.15 5.04
CA PRO A 25 1.73 -9.81 4.19
C PRO A 25 1.06 -8.48 4.55
N ASN A 26 1.47 -7.83 5.65
CA ASN A 26 0.89 -6.55 6.07
C ASN A 26 1.61 -5.34 5.50
N ILE A 27 2.81 -5.53 4.91
CA ILE A 27 3.58 -4.42 4.33
C ILE A 27 3.27 -4.30 2.84
N THR A 28 2.09 -3.76 2.55
CA THR A 28 1.50 -3.63 1.21
C THR A 28 1.23 -2.17 0.85
N VAL A 29 0.96 -1.93 -0.43
CA VAL A 29 0.21 -0.76 -0.88
C VAL A 29 -1.22 -1.20 -1.16
N ASP A 30 -2.16 -0.65 -0.40
CA ASP A 30 -3.58 -0.95 -0.53
C ASP A 30 -4.23 0.09 -1.44
N LEU A 31 -4.97 -0.38 -2.44
CA LEU A 31 -5.81 0.43 -3.30
C LEU A 31 -7.24 0.35 -2.77
N ILE A 32 -7.74 1.47 -2.24
CA ILE A 32 -9.05 1.62 -1.62
C ILE A 32 -9.92 2.29 -2.70
N ASN A 33 -10.72 1.48 -3.41
CA ASN A 33 -11.52 1.85 -4.58
C ASN A 33 -10.76 2.37 -5.84
N ASP A 34 -11.42 2.30 -7.01
CA ASP A 34 -10.90 2.84 -8.28
C ASP A 34 -11.00 4.39 -8.34
N GLY A 35 -11.64 5.01 -7.35
CA GLY A 35 -11.93 6.44 -7.23
C GLY A 35 -10.79 7.30 -6.66
N GLY A 36 -9.64 6.70 -6.34
CA GLY A 36 -8.42 7.47 -6.12
C GLY A 36 -7.87 7.49 -4.72
N GLU A 37 -8.07 6.45 -3.89
CA GLU A 37 -7.39 6.35 -2.61
C GLU A 37 -6.46 5.14 -2.59
N ALA A 38 -5.22 5.35 -2.17
CA ALA A 38 -4.31 4.25 -1.91
C ALA A 38 -3.35 4.63 -0.79
N ILE A 39 -2.95 3.64 0.01
CA ILE A 39 -2.08 3.82 1.18
C ILE A 39 -1.00 2.75 1.21
N CYS A 40 0.26 3.18 1.40
CA CYS A 40 1.35 2.28 1.66
C CYS A 40 1.47 2.00 3.16
N ARG A 41 1.17 0.77 3.58
CA ARG A 41 1.30 0.31 4.97
C ARG A 41 2.74 0.14 5.47
N GLY A 42 3.73 0.32 4.58
CA GLY A 42 5.15 0.31 4.94
C GLY A 42 5.68 1.68 5.30
N CYS A 43 5.32 2.72 4.53
CA CYS A 43 5.85 4.07 4.71
C CYS A 43 4.82 5.12 5.14
N GLY A 44 3.55 4.75 5.25
CA GLY A 44 2.42 5.64 5.54
C GLY A 44 1.95 6.51 4.38
N LYS A 45 2.73 6.67 3.30
CA LYS A 45 2.31 7.54 2.18
C LYS A 45 0.99 7.08 1.60
N ASP A 46 0.10 8.05 1.45
CA ASP A 46 -1.18 7.93 0.78
C ASP A 46 -1.22 8.73 -0.53
N TRP A 47 -2.23 8.45 -1.33
CA TRP A 47 -2.61 9.21 -2.52
C TRP A 47 -3.93 9.93 -2.21
N PRO A 48 -3.94 11.28 -2.25
CA PRO A 48 -4.46 11.95 -3.44
C PRO A 48 -3.60 13.14 -3.82
N ASN A 49 -2.62 12.91 -4.71
CA ASN A 49 -1.92 14.03 -5.33
C ASN A 49 -2.58 14.35 -6.69
N PRO A 50 -3.34 15.45 -6.81
CA PRO A 50 -4.08 15.79 -8.03
C PRO A 50 -3.17 16.16 -9.21
N ASN A 51 -1.86 16.30 -8.99
CA ASN A 51 -0.89 16.69 -10.02
C ASN A 51 -0.04 15.53 -10.57
N TYR A 52 -0.32 14.29 -10.19
CA TYR A 52 0.42 13.16 -10.77
C TYR A 52 -0.09 12.81 -12.17
N PRO A 53 0.81 12.52 -13.13
CA PRO A 53 0.44 12.18 -14.50
C PRO A 53 -0.10 10.75 -14.67
N PHE A 54 -0.38 10.03 -13.57
CA PHE A 54 -0.73 8.61 -13.56
C PHE A 54 -1.93 8.35 -12.65
N THR A 55 -2.64 7.23 -12.86
CA THR A 55 -3.78 6.82 -12.02
C THR A 55 -3.31 6.38 -10.63
N VAL A 56 -4.24 6.37 -9.66
CA VAL A 56 -3.99 5.83 -8.30
C VAL A 56 -3.44 4.40 -8.36
N ARG A 57 -3.92 3.60 -9.32
CA ARG A 57 -3.48 2.22 -9.54
C ARG A 57 -2.02 2.16 -9.99
N GLN A 58 -1.66 2.99 -10.97
CA GLN A 58 -0.29 3.08 -11.47
C GLN A 58 0.68 3.56 -10.38
N TRP A 59 0.25 4.50 -9.53
CA TRP A 59 1.04 4.89 -8.36
C TRP A 59 1.20 3.74 -7.37
N ALA A 60 0.12 3.02 -7.05
CA ALA A 60 0.16 1.94 -6.08
C ALA A 60 1.11 0.81 -6.52
N GLU A 61 1.05 0.44 -7.81
CA GLU A 61 1.95 -0.53 -8.45
C GLU A 61 3.41 -0.06 -8.36
N SER A 62 3.69 1.14 -8.86
CA SER A 62 5.06 1.69 -8.90
C SER A 62 5.65 1.90 -7.49
N HIS A 63 4.83 2.31 -6.53
CA HIS A 63 5.25 2.49 -5.16
C HIS A 63 5.59 1.15 -4.50
N ALA A 64 4.78 0.12 -4.71
CA ALA A 64 5.03 -1.20 -4.17
C ALA A 64 6.36 -1.81 -4.66
N GLU A 65 6.67 -1.65 -5.95
CA GLU A 65 7.91 -2.15 -6.56
C GLU A 65 9.19 -1.53 -5.97
N THR A 66 9.08 -0.40 -5.29
CA THR A 66 10.24 0.36 -4.80
C THR A 66 10.25 0.59 -3.30
N CYS A 67 9.11 0.46 -2.61
CA CYS A 67 9.01 0.73 -1.19
C CYS A 67 9.81 -0.28 -0.35
N ARG A 68 10.72 0.24 0.45
CA ARG A 68 11.58 -0.50 1.38
C ARG A 68 11.40 -0.08 2.84
N ALA A 69 10.38 0.74 3.12
CA ALA A 69 10.16 1.29 4.45
C ALA A 69 9.53 0.25 5.37
N LEU A 70 10.09 0.09 6.56
CA LEU A 70 9.47 -0.71 7.61
C LEU A 70 8.30 0.06 8.24
N PRO A 71 7.18 -0.60 8.54
CA PRO A 71 6.09 0.02 9.28
C PRO A 71 6.59 0.51 10.64
N ASP A 72 6.10 1.68 11.07
CA ASP A 72 6.38 2.16 12.43
C ASP A 72 5.81 1.16 13.45
N PRO A 73 6.62 0.61 14.38
CA PRO A 73 6.15 -0.34 15.38
C PRO A 73 5.11 0.24 16.35
N ASN A 74 5.01 1.57 16.45
CA ASN A 74 4.02 2.28 17.25
C ASN A 74 2.80 2.72 16.44
N GLY A 75 2.71 2.33 15.16
CA GLY A 75 1.59 2.65 14.28
C GLY A 75 1.54 4.10 13.81
N ALA A 76 2.59 4.90 14.04
CA ALA A 76 2.68 6.27 13.53
C ALA A 76 3.06 6.26 12.03
N GLN A 77 2.10 5.88 11.20
CA GLN A 77 2.15 6.12 9.77
C GLN A 77 1.30 7.37 9.52
N ARG A 78 1.96 8.47 9.13
CA ARG A 78 1.33 9.77 8.91
C ARG A 78 0.32 9.72 7.78
#